data_AF-A0AAD4K0Q1-F1
#
_entry.id   AF-A0AAD4K0Q1-F1
#
_cell.length_a   1.000
_cell.length_b   1.000
_cell.length_c   1.000
_cell.angle_alpha   90.00
_cell.angle_beta   90.00
_cell.angle_gamma   90.00
#
_symmetry.space_group_name_H-M   'P 1'
#
loop_
_entity.id
_entity.type
_entity.pdbx_description
1 polymer ?
#
loop_
_entity_poly.entity_id
_entity_poly.type
_entity_poly.pdbx_seq_one_letter_code
_entity_poly.pdbx_strand_id
1 'polypeptide(L)'
;IMNKKLSPEDAFYENLTLGLIKTLSNVPRVCNVNLERRQPLNLCQVVNWEQRHCVYLPEDMKKFYLSTDGFVLNWSYQYAPSDVRRVGYIHFPHLLQVTLLRENIESSHSVSNSASSSSTAATSSASTKDKSDNAPPIIMPKTKIFEINNINEVAKVLVVNHSMLLVLQVCMFYESTNSNNPRFYLLELNTLSWQFLAETFSEYLRMAIAHLGLPYWELCFSSFGLPSWTEQLFLLLAPHLLEKQEQRRGRTINPACEHPYNIIDPNIFRGKPKGLAKALASSGKPHK
;
A
#
# COMPACT_ATOMS: atom_id res chain seq x y z
N ILE A 1 17.34 -20.07 -25.74
CA ILE A 1 17.42 -18.79 -25.00
C ILE A 1 18.06 -19.11 -23.66
N MET A 2 19.28 -18.65 -23.42
CA MET A 2 20.02 -18.96 -22.19
C MET A 2 19.26 -18.34 -21.00
N ASN A 3 18.80 -19.18 -20.06
CA ASN A 3 18.31 -18.76 -18.76
C ASN A 3 19.46 -18.05 -18.02
N LYS A 4 19.57 -16.73 -18.18
CA LYS A 4 20.41 -15.92 -17.30
C LYS A 4 19.87 -16.10 -15.90
N LYS A 5 20.66 -16.76 -15.04
CA LYS A 5 20.39 -16.86 -13.61
C LYS A 5 20.30 -15.43 -13.07
N LEU A 6 19.12 -15.01 -12.60
CA LEU A 6 18.95 -13.69 -11.99
C LEU A 6 19.92 -13.56 -10.81
N SER A 7 20.46 -12.35 -10.62
CA SER A 7 21.20 -12.07 -9.40
C SER A 7 20.27 -12.26 -8.18
N PRO A 8 20.79 -12.59 -6.99
CA PRO A 8 19.95 -12.72 -5.79
C PRO A 8 19.12 -11.46 -5.50
N GLU A 9 19.68 -10.29 -5.80
CA GLU A 9 19.00 -8.99 -5.65
C GLU A 9 17.88 -8.81 -6.68
N ASP A 10 18.13 -9.14 -7.96
CA ASP A 10 17.07 -9.09 -8.98
C ASP A 10 15.93 -10.06 -8.66
N ALA A 11 16.25 -11.25 -8.16
CA ALA A 11 15.25 -12.24 -7.74
C ALA A 11 14.42 -11.73 -6.54
N PHE A 12 15.06 -11.05 -5.59
CA PHE A 12 14.35 -10.41 -4.48
C PHE A 12 13.34 -9.37 -4.98
N TYR A 13 13.76 -8.44 -5.85
CA TYR A 13 12.86 -7.40 -6.35
C TYR A 13 11.80 -7.92 -7.32
N GLU A 14 12.10 -8.97 -8.09
CA GLU A 14 11.10 -9.68 -8.87
C GLU A 14 10.01 -10.25 -7.97
N ASN A 15 10.40 -10.92 -6.88
CA ASN A 15 9.43 -11.46 -5.92
C ASN A 15 8.70 -10.34 -5.17
N LEU A 16 9.39 -9.23 -4.83
CA LEU A 16 8.82 -8.10 -4.07
C LEU A 16 7.70 -7.43 -4.87
N THR A 17 7.94 -7.29 -6.17
CA THR A 17 7.00 -6.68 -7.12
C THR A 17 6.06 -7.70 -7.75
N LEU A 18 6.08 -8.97 -7.30
CA LEU A 18 5.28 -10.07 -7.86
C LEU A 18 5.39 -10.19 -9.39
N GLY A 19 6.58 -9.94 -9.94
CA GLY A 19 6.83 -9.99 -11.38
C GLY A 19 6.25 -8.81 -12.17
N LEU A 20 5.76 -7.75 -11.52
CA LEU A 20 5.13 -6.58 -12.18
C LEU A 20 6.00 -6.00 -13.29
N ILE A 21 7.32 -5.91 -13.09
CA ILE A 21 8.25 -5.39 -14.12
C ILE A 21 8.19 -6.24 -15.40
N LYS A 22 8.13 -7.58 -15.26
CA LYS A 22 7.99 -8.49 -16.40
C LYS A 22 6.64 -8.34 -17.06
N THR A 23 5.57 -8.22 -16.28
CA THR A 23 4.21 -7.98 -16.79
C THR A 23 4.15 -6.70 -17.61
N LEU A 24 4.67 -5.59 -17.08
CA LEU A 24 4.72 -4.29 -17.77
C LEU A 24 5.54 -4.34 -19.06
N SER A 25 6.62 -5.13 -19.10
CA SER A 25 7.44 -5.27 -20.32
C SER A 25 6.71 -5.93 -21.49
N ASN A 26 5.63 -6.68 -21.22
CA ASN A 26 4.80 -7.30 -22.23
C ASN A 26 3.66 -6.39 -22.72
N VAL A 27 3.42 -5.26 -22.06
CA VAL A 27 2.35 -4.32 -22.43
C VAL A 27 2.85 -3.41 -23.55
N PRO A 28 2.19 -3.38 -24.72
CA PRO A 28 2.57 -2.50 -25.81
C PRO A 28 2.60 -1.03 -25.36
N ARG A 29 3.60 -0.27 -25.83
CA ARG A 29 3.81 1.16 -25.55
C ARG A 29 4.14 1.52 -24.10
N VAL A 30 4.20 0.55 -23.19
CA VAL A 30 4.82 0.77 -21.88
C VAL A 30 6.34 0.87 -22.06
N CYS A 31 6.93 1.88 -21.44
CA CYS A 31 8.35 2.17 -21.52
C CYS A 31 8.85 2.81 -20.21
N ASN A 32 10.15 3.04 -20.11
CA ASN A 32 10.79 3.69 -18.95
C ASN A 32 10.42 3.04 -17.60
N VAL A 33 10.33 1.70 -17.58
CA VAL A 33 10.10 0.96 -16.33
C VAL A 33 11.36 1.02 -15.48
N ASN A 34 11.29 1.74 -14.37
CA ASN A 34 12.40 1.94 -13.46
C ASN A 34 12.02 1.49 -12.06
N LEU A 35 12.96 0.81 -11.40
CA LEU A 35 12.87 0.39 -10.01
C LEU A 35 14.10 0.91 -9.27
N GLU A 36 13.85 1.81 -8.33
CA GLU A 36 14.87 2.32 -7.42
C GLU A 36 15.12 1.28 -6.33
N ARG A 37 16.31 0.68 -6.35
CA ARG A 37 16.76 -0.26 -5.33
C ARG A 37 17.33 0.51 -4.15
N ARG A 38 16.95 0.11 -2.93
CA ARG A 38 17.41 0.74 -1.69
C ARG A 38 18.10 -0.28 -0.79
N GLN A 39 18.97 0.24 0.08
CA GLN A 39 19.64 -0.59 1.08
C GLN A 39 18.69 -0.94 2.22
N PRO A 40 18.80 -2.13 2.81
CA PRO A 40 18.04 -2.51 3.99
C PRO A 40 18.40 -1.65 5.21
N LEU A 41 17.44 -1.45 6.11
CA LEU A 41 17.71 -0.88 7.43
C LEU A 41 18.32 -1.92 8.36
N ASN A 42 19.17 -1.45 9.28
CA ASN A 42 19.61 -2.24 10.41
C ASN A 42 18.58 -2.21 11.54
N LEU A 43 18.57 -3.24 12.39
CA LEU A 43 17.61 -3.37 13.50
C LEU A 43 17.61 -2.15 14.43
N CYS A 44 18.78 -1.56 14.71
CA CYS A 44 18.90 -0.35 15.51
C CYS A 44 18.10 0.83 14.93
N GLN A 45 18.11 1.03 13.60
CA GLN A 45 17.36 2.12 12.96
C GLN A 45 15.85 1.92 13.10
N VAL A 46 15.38 0.68 12.94
CA VAL A 46 13.97 0.35 13.14
C VAL A 46 13.55 0.56 14.59
N VAL A 47 14.33 0.05 15.56
CA VAL A 47 14.05 0.23 16.99
C VAL A 47 14.05 1.72 17.38
N ASN A 48 14.97 2.52 16.83
CA ASN A 48 15.00 3.96 17.08
C ASN A 48 13.73 4.65 16.55
N TRP A 49 13.21 4.24 15.40
CA TRP A 49 11.94 4.75 14.88
C TRP A 49 10.77 4.35 15.79
N GLU A 50 10.69 3.08 16.19
CA GLU A 50 9.66 2.56 17.10
C GLU A 50 9.66 3.29 18.45
N GLN A 51 10.84 3.51 19.04
CA GLN A 51 11.01 4.25 20.29
C GLN A 51 10.60 5.72 20.14
N ARG A 52 11.05 6.40 19.07
CA ARG A 52 10.70 7.80 18.79
C ARG A 52 9.20 8.01 18.68
N HIS A 53 8.50 7.08 18.04
CA HIS A 53 7.08 7.19 17.80
C HIS A 53 6.24 6.44 18.84
N CYS A 54 6.86 5.78 19.82
CA CYS A 54 6.27 4.92 20.84
C CYS A 54 5.16 4.01 20.29
N VAL A 55 5.50 3.27 19.24
CA VAL A 55 4.69 2.21 18.60
C VAL A 55 5.63 1.12 18.09
N TYR A 56 5.10 -0.08 17.87
CA TYR A 56 5.82 -1.13 17.14
C TYR A 56 5.33 -1.21 15.70
N LEU A 57 6.26 -1.34 14.76
CA LEU A 57 5.90 -1.66 13.38
C LEU A 57 5.24 -3.05 13.32
N PRO A 58 4.23 -3.25 12.46
CA PRO A 58 3.73 -4.58 12.19
C PRO A 58 4.85 -5.45 11.63
N GLU A 59 4.82 -6.73 11.96
CA GLU A 59 5.93 -7.66 11.72
C GLU A 59 6.31 -7.78 10.24
N ASP A 60 5.33 -7.70 9.33
CA ASP A 60 5.56 -7.76 7.89
C ASP A 60 6.23 -6.48 7.35
N MET A 61 5.77 -5.30 7.77
CA MET A 61 6.39 -4.01 7.45
C MET A 61 7.79 -3.89 8.05
N LYS A 62 7.99 -4.37 9.28
CA LYS A 62 9.32 -4.43 9.93
C LYS A 62 10.29 -5.23 9.09
N LYS A 63 9.91 -6.44 8.68
CA LYS A 63 10.76 -7.27 7.81
C LYS A 63 11.02 -6.57 6.47
N PHE A 64 10.00 -5.94 5.88
CA PHE A 64 10.15 -5.18 4.64
C PHE A 64 11.27 -4.13 4.76
N TYR A 65 11.24 -3.29 5.80
CA TYR A 65 12.28 -2.29 6.04
C TYR A 65 13.65 -2.89 6.38
N LEU A 66 13.70 -4.06 7.01
CA LEU A 66 14.93 -4.83 7.23
C LEU A 66 15.46 -5.51 5.95
N SER A 67 14.73 -5.46 4.84
CA SER A 67 15.14 -5.96 3.53
C SER A 67 15.34 -4.87 2.48
N THR A 68 14.65 -3.74 2.60
CA THR A 68 14.81 -2.55 1.75
C THR A 68 14.20 -1.33 2.46
N ASP A 69 14.88 -0.18 2.48
CA ASP A 69 14.35 1.04 3.09
C ASP A 69 13.32 1.77 2.20
N GLY A 70 12.19 1.12 1.98
CA GLY A 70 11.21 1.52 0.97
C GLY A 70 11.65 1.12 -0.44
N PHE A 71 10.90 1.56 -1.44
CA PHE A 71 11.30 1.49 -2.86
C PHE A 71 10.41 2.41 -3.70
N VAL A 72 10.88 2.73 -4.91
CA VAL A 72 10.10 3.44 -5.93
C VAL A 72 10.08 2.61 -7.20
N LEU A 73 8.89 2.28 -7.69
CA LEU A 73 8.69 1.75 -9.04
C LEU A 73 7.90 2.77 -9.84
N ASN A 74 8.39 3.14 -11.02
CA ASN A 74 7.66 4.00 -11.93
C ASN A 74 7.79 3.51 -13.37
N TRP A 75 6.78 3.84 -14.18
CA TRP A 75 6.79 3.51 -15.59
C TRP A 75 5.97 4.52 -16.39
N SER A 76 6.24 4.57 -17.70
CA SER A 76 5.62 5.53 -18.62
C SER A 76 4.84 4.81 -19.71
N TYR A 77 3.85 5.51 -20.26
CA TYR A 77 3.10 5.07 -21.43
C TYR A 77 3.34 6.02 -22.59
N GLN A 78 3.56 5.45 -23.78
CA GLN A 78 3.78 6.19 -25.03
C GLN A 78 2.45 6.33 -25.81
N TYR A 79 1.78 7.47 -25.63
CA TYR A 79 0.54 7.79 -26.35
C TYR A 79 0.81 8.04 -27.83
N ALA A 80 1.91 8.74 -28.13
CA ALA A 80 2.39 9.04 -29.47
C ALA A 80 3.93 8.98 -29.51
N PRO A 81 4.58 8.91 -30.70
CA PRO A 81 6.05 8.85 -30.80
C PRO A 81 6.79 9.90 -29.98
N SER A 82 6.23 11.11 -29.86
CA SER A 82 6.76 12.24 -29.08
C SER A 82 6.02 12.54 -27.78
N ASP A 83 4.98 11.77 -27.42
CA ASP A 83 4.22 11.96 -26.17
C ASP A 83 4.34 10.72 -25.27
N VAL A 84 5.31 10.80 -24.35
CA VAL A 84 5.57 9.80 -23.31
C VAL A 84 5.30 10.46 -21.96
N ARG A 85 4.41 9.86 -21.17
CA ARG A 85 4.09 10.38 -19.82
C ARG A 85 4.24 9.28 -18.79
N ARG A 86 4.71 9.66 -17.60
CA ARG A 86 4.68 8.77 -16.45
C ARG A 86 3.22 8.46 -16.12
N VAL A 87 2.90 7.19 -16.03
CA VAL A 87 1.54 6.71 -15.74
C VAL A 87 1.55 5.99 -14.40
N GLY A 88 2.34 4.93 -14.25
CA GLY A 88 2.37 4.21 -12.99
C GLY A 88 3.47 4.69 -12.04
N TYR A 89 3.12 4.69 -10.76
CA TYR A 89 3.98 5.09 -9.66
C TYR A 89 3.59 4.31 -8.39
N ILE A 90 4.51 3.49 -7.89
CA ILE A 90 4.41 2.83 -6.59
C ILE A 90 5.55 3.37 -5.74
N HIS A 91 5.20 3.93 -4.58
CA HIS A 91 6.16 4.51 -3.66
C HIS A 91 5.91 4.02 -2.25
N PHE A 92 6.95 3.43 -1.68
CA PHE A 92 7.07 3.20 -0.25
C PHE A 92 8.21 4.09 0.26
N PRO A 93 7.92 5.02 1.18
CA PRO A 93 8.90 6.00 1.65
C PRO A 93 10.02 5.33 2.44
N HIS A 94 11.08 6.08 2.71
CA HIS A 94 12.03 5.69 3.75
C HIS A 94 11.32 5.62 5.09
N LEU A 95 11.68 4.70 5.98
CA LEU A 95 11.00 4.57 7.28
C LEU A 95 11.04 5.89 8.08
N LEU A 96 12.14 6.63 7.98
CA LEU A 96 12.30 7.94 8.65
C LEU A 96 11.34 9.02 8.14
N GLN A 97 10.81 8.88 6.92
CA GLN A 97 9.81 9.79 6.34
C GLN A 97 8.39 9.42 6.76
N VAL A 98 8.16 8.20 7.24
CA VAL A 98 6.89 7.80 7.87
C VAL A 98 6.81 8.51 9.21
N THR A 99 6.03 9.58 9.25
CA THR A 99 5.88 10.45 10.42
C THR A 99 4.43 10.50 10.87
N LEU A 100 4.23 10.88 12.14
CA LEU A 100 2.89 11.11 12.66
C LEU A 100 2.22 12.20 11.84
N LEU A 101 1.01 11.91 11.36
CA LEU A 101 0.14 12.90 10.77
C LEU A 101 -0.15 13.95 11.84
N ARG A 102 0.38 15.17 11.65
CA ARG A 102 0.19 16.27 12.60
C ARG A 102 -1.26 16.76 12.45
N GLU A 103 -2.09 16.54 13.47
CA GLU A 103 -3.52 16.75 13.35
C GLU A 103 -3.95 18.22 13.54
N ASN A 104 -4.63 18.74 12.53
CA ASN A 104 -5.83 19.59 12.65
C ASN A 104 -7.11 18.75 12.88
N ILE A 105 -6.98 17.41 12.95
CA ILE A 105 -8.07 16.42 12.97
C ILE A 105 -8.70 16.27 14.38
N GLU A 106 -8.01 16.66 15.47
CA GLU A 106 -8.56 16.66 16.84
C GLU A 106 -9.75 17.64 17.03
N SER A 107 -9.96 18.58 16.10
CA SER A 107 -10.89 19.71 16.31
C SER A 107 -12.35 19.47 15.89
N SER A 108 -12.70 18.32 15.31
CA SER A 108 -13.99 18.15 14.62
C SER A 108 -15.00 17.18 15.27
N HIS A 109 -14.67 16.48 16.37
CA HIS A 109 -15.55 15.42 16.91
C HIS A 109 -16.11 15.67 18.32
N SER A 110 -16.13 16.91 18.82
CA SER A 110 -16.75 17.23 20.11
C SER A 110 -18.27 17.50 20.07
N VAL A 111 -18.99 17.15 19.00
CA VAL A 111 -20.45 17.35 18.93
C VAL A 111 -21.20 16.14 18.38
N SER A 112 -21.45 15.15 19.24
CA SER A 112 -22.72 14.40 19.26
C SER A 112 -22.77 13.47 20.46
N ASN A 113 -23.05 14.02 21.65
CA ASN A 113 -23.57 13.23 22.76
C ASN A 113 -24.58 14.09 23.53
N SER A 114 -25.83 14.10 23.04
CA SER A 114 -26.98 14.62 23.76
C SER A 114 -28.21 13.77 23.49
N ALA A 115 -28.59 12.96 24.50
CA ALA A 115 -29.93 12.43 24.84
C ALA A 115 -30.69 11.62 23.74
N SER A 116 -31.52 10.61 23.99
CA SER A 116 -32.28 10.15 25.16
C SER A 116 -32.84 8.74 24.90
N SER A 117 -33.16 8.05 25.98
CA SER A 117 -33.97 6.83 26.08
C SER A 117 -35.38 6.93 25.49
N SER A 118 -35.80 5.94 24.70
CA SER A 118 -37.18 5.40 24.70
C SER A 118 -37.30 4.14 23.85
N SER A 119 -37.83 3.07 24.45
CA SER A 119 -38.35 1.85 23.82
C SER A 119 -39.49 2.13 22.82
N THR A 120 -39.65 1.30 21.76
CA THR A 120 -40.84 0.45 21.47
C THR A 120 -40.79 -0.15 20.04
N ALA A 121 -41.14 -1.44 19.95
CA ALA A 121 -41.64 -2.34 18.89
C ALA A 121 -41.46 -2.09 17.36
N ALA A 122 -41.46 -3.23 16.66
CA ALA A 122 -41.16 -3.47 15.25
C ALA A 122 -42.17 -2.94 14.23
N THR A 123 -41.66 -2.58 13.04
CA THR A 123 -42.33 -2.79 11.75
C THR A 123 -41.30 -3.02 10.65
N SER A 124 -41.57 -4.04 9.84
CA SER A 124 -40.78 -4.51 8.70
C SER A 124 -40.84 -3.55 7.51
N SER A 125 -39.67 -3.12 7.03
CA SER A 125 -39.47 -2.68 5.65
C SER A 125 -38.11 -3.17 5.18
N ALA A 126 -38.12 -3.98 4.13
CA ALA A 126 -36.93 -4.57 3.52
C ALA A 126 -36.01 -3.47 2.97
N SER A 127 -35.04 -3.06 3.78
CA SER A 127 -33.85 -2.34 3.35
C SER A 127 -32.75 -3.38 3.09
N THR A 128 -32.26 -3.42 1.85
CA THR A 128 -31.02 -4.09 1.47
C THR A 128 -29.93 -3.73 2.47
N LYS A 129 -29.54 -4.70 3.29
CA LYS A 129 -28.42 -4.61 4.23
C LYS A 129 -27.13 -4.57 3.41
N ASP A 130 -26.74 -3.40 2.94
CA ASP A 130 -25.36 -3.10 2.58
C ASP A 130 -24.54 -3.06 3.87
N LYS A 131 -24.24 -4.25 4.41
CA LYS A 131 -23.28 -4.42 5.49
C LYS A 131 -21.88 -4.32 4.88
N SER A 132 -21.40 -3.10 4.68
CA SER A 132 -19.96 -2.86 4.73
C SER A 132 -19.54 -2.94 6.19
N ASP A 133 -19.00 -4.07 6.62
CA ASP A 133 -18.58 -4.31 8.01
C ASP A 133 -17.29 -3.54 8.40
N ASN A 134 -16.92 -2.51 7.64
CA ASN A 134 -15.75 -1.67 7.90
C ASN A 134 -16.21 -0.28 8.31
N ALA A 135 -16.58 -0.14 9.59
CA ALA A 135 -16.82 1.14 10.21
C ALA A 135 -15.59 2.07 10.05
N PRO A 136 -15.79 3.40 9.95
CA PRO A 136 -14.68 4.34 9.99
C PRO A 136 -13.84 4.12 11.26
N PRO A 137 -12.52 4.36 11.21
CA PRO A 137 -11.66 4.16 12.36
C PRO A 137 -12.11 5.07 13.51
N ILE A 138 -12.21 4.50 14.71
CA ILE A 138 -12.57 5.26 15.90
C ILE A 138 -11.30 5.97 16.40
N ILE A 139 -11.24 7.28 16.22
CA ILE A 139 -10.13 8.11 16.70
C ILE A 139 -10.28 8.26 18.22
N MET A 140 -9.31 7.76 18.96
CA MET A 140 -9.22 7.88 20.42
C MET A 140 -7.98 8.71 20.79
N PRO A 141 -7.89 9.28 22.02
CA PRO A 141 -6.71 10.04 22.45
C PRO A 141 -5.38 9.27 22.41
N LYS A 142 -5.43 7.93 22.37
CA LYS A 142 -4.26 7.03 22.28
C LYS A 142 -3.96 6.56 20.85
N THR A 143 -4.78 6.97 19.88
CA THR A 143 -4.63 6.62 18.48
C THR A 143 -3.37 7.28 17.92
N LYS A 144 -2.69 6.58 17.01
CA LYS A 144 -1.58 7.17 16.25
C LYS A 144 -1.78 6.92 14.77
N ILE A 145 -1.66 8.00 14.01
CA ILE A 145 -1.88 8.00 12.57
C ILE A 145 -0.57 8.40 11.92
N PHE A 146 -0.08 7.59 11.00
CA PHE A 146 1.15 7.84 10.27
C PHE A 146 0.85 8.05 8.79
N GLU A 147 1.45 9.08 8.20
CA GLU A 147 1.39 9.30 6.76
C GLU A 147 2.29 8.28 6.05
N ILE A 148 1.71 7.55 5.07
CA ILE A 148 2.43 6.59 4.23
C ILE A 148 2.65 7.15 2.84
N ASN A 149 1.61 7.73 2.23
CA ASN A 149 1.71 8.28 0.88
C ASN A 149 0.77 9.47 0.70
N ASN A 150 1.25 10.47 -0.04
CA ASN A 150 0.52 11.67 -0.38
C ASN A 150 0.07 11.61 -1.84
N ILE A 151 -1.23 11.50 -2.09
CA ILE A 151 -1.75 11.26 -3.45
C ILE A 151 -1.92 12.60 -4.23
N ASN A 152 -1.57 13.74 -3.62
CA ASN A 152 -1.95 15.07 -4.10
C ASN A 152 -1.07 15.64 -5.22
N GLU A 153 0.11 15.06 -5.47
CA GLU A 153 1.06 15.62 -6.46
C GLU A 153 0.55 15.53 -7.91
N VAL A 154 -0.40 14.64 -8.20
CA VAL A 154 -1.00 14.47 -9.55
C VAL A 154 -2.34 15.20 -9.68
N ALA A 155 -2.90 15.72 -8.58
CA ALA A 155 -4.24 16.32 -8.52
C ALA A 155 -4.28 17.78 -9.00
N LYS A 156 -3.12 18.42 -9.22
CA LYS A 156 -3.04 19.77 -9.81
C LYS A 156 -3.70 19.89 -11.19
N VAL A 157 -3.93 18.77 -11.88
CA VAL A 157 -4.55 18.73 -13.23
C VAL A 157 -6.09 18.72 -13.17
N LEU A 158 -6.72 18.53 -12.00
CA LEU A 158 -8.18 18.42 -11.85
C LEU A 158 -8.95 19.74 -11.76
N VAL A 159 -8.27 20.89 -11.88
CA VAL A 159 -8.93 22.21 -11.78
C VAL A 159 -9.30 22.69 -13.17
N VAL A 160 -10.42 22.21 -13.71
CA VAL A 160 -11.02 22.87 -14.88
C VAL A 160 -12.45 23.36 -14.66
N ASN A 161 -13.32 22.77 -13.80
CA ASN A 161 -14.73 23.21 -13.82
C ASN A 161 -15.58 23.21 -12.53
N HIS A 162 -15.06 22.97 -11.32
CA HIS A 162 -15.67 23.39 -10.04
C HIS A 162 -14.72 22.96 -8.90
N SER A 163 -13.98 23.90 -8.33
CA SER A 163 -12.76 23.62 -7.56
C SER A 163 -13.03 23.09 -6.15
N MET A 164 -13.16 21.77 -6.00
CA MET A 164 -12.76 21.09 -4.76
C MET A 164 -11.50 20.28 -5.05
N LEU A 165 -10.35 20.78 -4.61
CA LEU A 165 -9.10 20.03 -4.65
C LEU A 165 -9.26 18.83 -3.71
N LEU A 166 -9.49 17.63 -4.24
CA LEU A 166 -9.49 16.44 -3.41
C LEU A 166 -8.07 16.24 -2.88
N VAL A 167 -7.93 16.34 -1.55
CA VAL A 167 -6.66 16.14 -0.87
C VAL A 167 -6.70 14.78 -0.19
N LEU A 168 -6.03 13.79 -0.79
CA LEU A 168 -6.06 12.38 -0.40
C LEU A 168 -4.71 11.93 0.17
N GLN A 169 -4.77 11.14 1.22
CA GLN A 169 -3.59 10.61 1.90
C GLN A 169 -3.80 9.16 2.33
N VAL A 170 -2.79 8.32 2.14
CA VAL A 170 -2.79 6.97 2.71
C VAL A 170 -2.17 7.02 4.09
N CYS A 171 -2.90 6.48 5.06
CA CYS A 171 -2.56 6.52 6.46
C CYS A 171 -2.47 5.10 7.04
N MET A 172 -1.45 4.89 7.87
CA MET A 172 -1.35 3.73 8.75
C MET A 172 -1.89 4.11 10.13
N PHE A 173 -2.94 3.41 10.58
CA PHE A 173 -3.73 3.74 11.74
C PHE A 173 -3.55 2.73 12.86
N TYR A 174 -3.09 3.18 14.03
CA TYR A 174 -3.05 2.44 15.27
C TYR A 174 -4.19 2.85 16.18
N GLU A 175 -5.09 1.93 16.50
CA GLU A 175 -6.17 2.16 17.48
C GLU A 175 -5.64 2.38 18.92
N SER A 176 -4.45 1.85 19.21
CA SER A 176 -3.80 1.97 20.52
C SER A 176 -2.30 1.86 20.35
N THR A 177 -1.52 2.55 21.20
CA THR A 177 -0.04 2.52 21.18
C THR A 177 0.55 1.13 21.43
N ASN A 178 -0.21 0.25 22.08
CA ASN A 178 0.19 -1.12 22.36
C ASN A 178 -0.25 -2.11 21.27
N SER A 179 -0.94 -1.63 20.22
CA SER A 179 -1.32 -2.47 19.09
C SER A 179 -0.14 -2.62 18.15
N ASN A 180 0.11 -3.86 17.70
CA ASN A 180 1.10 -4.15 16.67
C ASN A 180 0.45 -4.42 15.31
N ASN A 181 -0.86 -4.20 15.19
CA ASN A 181 -1.66 -4.49 14.01
C ASN A 181 -2.36 -3.21 13.54
N PRO A 182 -1.62 -2.22 13.00
CA PRO A 182 -2.25 -1.07 12.40
C PRO A 182 -2.97 -1.47 11.10
N ARG A 183 -3.99 -0.69 10.76
CA ARG A 183 -4.75 -0.83 9.51
C ARG A 183 -4.45 0.31 8.56
N PHE A 184 -4.63 0.09 7.27
CA PHE A 184 -4.37 1.09 6.24
C PHE A 184 -5.69 1.68 5.75
N TYR A 185 -5.76 3.02 5.75
CA TYR A 185 -6.92 3.77 5.32
C TYR A 185 -6.50 4.86 4.32
N LEU A 186 -7.43 5.20 3.43
CA LEU A 186 -7.39 6.42 2.66
C LEU A 186 -8.16 7.50 3.44
N LEU A 187 -7.50 8.63 3.68
CA LEU A 187 -8.08 9.81 4.30
C LEU A 187 -8.29 10.90 3.24
N GLU A 188 -9.50 11.43 3.16
CA GLU A 188 -9.77 12.67 2.44
C GLU A 188 -9.71 13.84 3.44
N LEU A 189 -8.74 14.74 3.28
CA LEU A 189 -8.48 15.80 4.27
C LEU A 189 -9.58 16.87 4.34
N ASN A 190 -10.34 17.10 3.26
CA ASN A 190 -11.38 18.15 3.25
C ASN A 190 -12.62 17.76 4.05
N THR A 191 -13.02 16.49 3.96
CA THR A 191 -14.22 15.96 4.61
C THR A 191 -13.89 15.18 5.88
N LEU A 192 -12.59 14.91 6.10
CA LEU A 192 -12.08 13.95 7.10
C LEU A 192 -12.73 12.57 6.97
N SER A 193 -13.09 12.19 5.73
CA SER A 193 -13.66 10.88 5.45
C SER A 193 -12.56 9.81 5.39
N TRP A 194 -12.84 8.67 6.01
CA TRP A 194 -11.92 7.55 6.10
C TRP A 194 -12.47 6.37 5.31
N GLN A 195 -11.67 5.86 4.37
CA GLN A 195 -11.99 4.68 3.61
C GLN A 195 -11.00 3.56 3.92
N PHE A 196 -11.50 2.39 4.27
CA PHE A 196 -10.66 1.23 4.54
C PHE A 196 -10.00 0.71 3.25
N LEU A 197 -8.68 0.54 3.29
CA LEU A 197 -7.90 -0.06 2.20
C LEU A 197 -7.49 -1.50 2.51
N ALA A 198 -6.75 -1.73 3.60
CA ALA A 198 -6.13 -3.02 3.89
C ALA A 198 -5.95 -3.29 5.39
N GLU A 199 -5.96 -4.56 5.79
CA GLU A 199 -5.71 -4.99 7.18
C GLU A 199 -4.22 -5.02 7.52
N THR A 200 -3.37 -5.25 6.52
CA THR A 200 -1.92 -5.45 6.69
C THR A 200 -1.11 -4.67 5.67
N PHE A 201 0.18 -4.44 5.97
CA PHE A 201 1.11 -3.79 5.05
C PHE A 201 1.28 -4.61 3.76
N SER A 202 1.42 -5.93 3.89
CA SER A 202 1.59 -6.84 2.75
C SER A 202 0.36 -6.87 1.84
N GLU A 203 -0.85 -6.67 2.38
CA GLU A 203 -2.06 -6.50 1.59
C GLU A 203 -2.06 -5.16 0.85
N TYR A 204 -1.76 -4.06 1.53
CA TYR A 204 -1.66 -2.75 0.89
C TYR A 204 -0.61 -2.72 -0.25
N LEU A 205 0.57 -3.32 -0.04
CA LEU A 205 1.60 -3.50 -1.07
C LEU A 205 1.09 -4.27 -2.28
N ARG A 206 0.38 -5.40 -2.06
CA ARG A 206 -0.21 -6.18 -3.15
C ARG A 206 -1.26 -5.39 -3.91
N MET A 207 -2.08 -4.59 -3.22
CA MET A 207 -3.07 -3.74 -3.87
C MET A 207 -2.38 -2.74 -4.81
N ALA A 208 -1.34 -2.04 -4.36
CA ALA A 208 -0.57 -1.13 -5.22
C ALA A 208 0.02 -1.84 -6.46
N ILE A 209 0.55 -3.04 -6.29
CA ILE A 209 1.11 -3.86 -7.38
C ILE A 209 0.01 -4.34 -8.34
N ALA A 210 -1.10 -4.85 -7.84
CA ALA A 210 -2.23 -5.35 -8.63
C ALA A 210 -2.88 -4.26 -9.48
N HIS A 211 -2.84 -3.01 -9.00
CA HIS A 211 -3.29 -1.84 -9.75
C HIS A 211 -2.19 -1.21 -10.61
N LEU A 212 -1.04 -1.88 -10.76
CA LEU A 212 0.11 -1.45 -11.58
C LEU A 212 0.69 -0.09 -11.15
N GLY A 213 0.38 0.39 -9.95
CA GLY A 213 0.67 1.75 -9.51
C GLY A 213 -0.07 2.83 -10.31
N LEU A 214 -1.20 2.53 -10.95
CA LEU A 214 -1.97 3.53 -11.69
C LEU A 214 -2.39 4.70 -10.78
N PRO A 215 -2.51 5.93 -11.30
CA PRO A 215 -2.89 7.08 -10.48
C PRO A 215 -4.24 6.85 -9.80
N TYR A 216 -4.37 7.26 -8.55
CA TYR A 216 -5.60 7.16 -7.75
C TYR A 216 -6.23 5.77 -7.67
N TRP A 217 -5.45 4.71 -7.82
CA TRP A 217 -5.99 3.35 -7.71
C TRP A 217 -6.70 3.11 -6.37
N GLU A 218 -6.33 3.84 -5.31
CA GLU A 218 -6.96 3.80 -4.00
C GLU A 218 -8.45 4.19 -4.06
N LEU A 219 -8.83 5.07 -5.00
CA LEU A 219 -10.22 5.49 -5.20
C LEU A 219 -11.11 4.37 -5.75
N CYS A 220 -10.55 3.31 -6.32
CA CYS A 220 -11.33 2.11 -6.67
C CYS A 220 -12.04 1.48 -5.46
N PHE A 221 -11.61 1.82 -4.24
CA PHE A 221 -12.18 1.34 -2.99
C PHE A 221 -13.03 2.38 -2.27
N SER A 222 -13.14 3.60 -2.81
CA SER A 222 -13.89 4.69 -2.20
C SER A 222 -15.27 4.88 -2.85
N SER A 223 -16.13 5.63 -2.17
CA SER A 223 -17.36 6.17 -2.77
C SER A 223 -17.07 7.27 -3.79
N PHE A 224 -15.87 7.85 -3.77
CA PHE A 224 -15.43 8.80 -4.80
C PHE A 224 -15.09 8.05 -6.09
N GLY A 225 -15.67 8.48 -7.20
CA GLY A 225 -15.31 7.97 -8.52
C GLY A 225 -13.89 8.35 -8.92
N LEU A 226 -13.33 7.61 -9.86
CA LEU A 226 -12.06 7.97 -10.50
C LEU A 226 -12.23 9.24 -11.35
N PRO A 227 -11.22 10.11 -11.42
CA PRO A 227 -11.18 11.16 -12.44
C PRO A 227 -11.28 10.57 -13.84
N SER A 228 -11.99 11.23 -14.77
CA SER A 228 -12.25 10.67 -16.11
C SER A 228 -10.98 10.29 -16.88
N TRP A 229 -9.92 11.10 -16.75
CA TRP A 229 -8.64 10.78 -17.39
C TRP A 229 -8.00 9.53 -16.78
N THR A 230 -8.14 9.31 -15.48
CA THR A 230 -7.64 8.12 -14.80
C THR A 230 -8.46 6.90 -15.20
N GLU A 231 -9.78 7.01 -15.24
CA GLU A 231 -10.67 5.95 -15.72
C GLU A 231 -10.30 5.51 -17.15
N GLN A 232 -9.99 6.46 -18.04
CA GLN A 232 -9.49 6.16 -19.39
C GLN A 232 -8.19 5.36 -19.38
N LEU A 233 -7.27 5.64 -18.44
CA LEU A 233 -6.04 4.85 -18.29
C LEU A 233 -6.32 3.43 -17.81
N PHE A 234 -7.23 3.30 -16.85
CA PHE A 234 -7.67 1.99 -16.39
C PHE A 234 -8.32 1.19 -17.53
N LEU A 235 -9.22 1.79 -18.32
CA LEU A 235 -9.81 1.13 -19.49
C LEU A 235 -8.76 0.69 -20.52
N LEU A 236 -7.71 1.49 -20.69
CA LEU A 236 -6.62 1.22 -21.64
C LEU A 236 -5.68 0.09 -21.17
N LEU A 237 -5.35 0.06 -19.88
CA LEU A 237 -4.24 -0.74 -19.34
C LEU A 237 -4.69 -1.92 -18.48
N ALA A 238 -5.80 -1.78 -17.78
CA ALA A 238 -6.32 -2.76 -16.83
C ALA A 238 -7.86 -2.66 -16.70
N PRO A 239 -8.64 -2.85 -17.79
CA PRO A 239 -10.10 -2.64 -17.77
C PRO A 239 -10.83 -3.54 -16.77
N HIS A 240 -10.30 -4.74 -16.53
CA HIS A 240 -10.81 -5.69 -15.52
C HIS A 240 -10.81 -5.13 -14.08
N LEU A 241 -10.05 -4.06 -13.81
CA LEU A 241 -10.07 -3.40 -12.50
C LEU A 241 -11.28 -2.48 -12.33
N LEU A 242 -11.93 -2.05 -13.42
CA LEU A 242 -13.10 -1.16 -13.41
C LEU A 242 -14.45 -1.89 -13.40
N GLU A 243 -14.47 -3.21 -13.53
CA GLU A 243 -15.71 -3.99 -13.53
C GLU A 243 -16.47 -3.70 -12.23
N LYS A 244 -17.54 -2.90 -12.38
CA LYS A 244 -18.43 -2.50 -11.29
C LYS A 244 -18.93 -3.78 -10.63
N GLN A 245 -18.60 -3.94 -9.35
CA GLN A 245 -19.39 -4.75 -8.44
C GLN A 245 -19.20 -6.27 -8.55
N GLU A 246 -17.99 -6.78 -8.81
CA GLU A 246 -17.68 -8.06 -8.17
C GLU A 246 -17.49 -7.83 -6.68
N GLN A 247 -18.26 -8.56 -5.88
CA GLN A 247 -18.13 -8.67 -4.43
C GLN A 247 -16.76 -9.29 -4.07
N ARG A 248 -15.64 -8.62 -4.36
CA ARG A 248 -14.31 -9.05 -3.88
C ARG A 248 -14.30 -9.17 -2.35
N ARG A 249 -15.20 -8.45 -1.66
CA ARG A 249 -15.42 -8.49 -0.21
C ARG A 249 -16.47 -9.52 0.27
N GLY A 250 -17.23 -10.15 -0.62
CA GLY A 250 -18.30 -11.11 -0.28
C GLY A 250 -17.92 -12.57 -0.46
N ARG A 251 -16.71 -12.86 -0.96
CA ARG A 251 -16.21 -14.22 -1.04
C ARG A 251 -15.92 -14.71 0.38
N THR A 252 -16.89 -15.37 1.01
CA THR A 252 -16.55 -16.46 1.92
C THR A 252 -15.55 -17.31 1.14
N ILE A 253 -14.31 -17.38 1.61
CA ILE A 253 -13.31 -18.31 1.08
C ILE A 253 -13.82 -19.69 1.47
N ASN A 254 -14.85 -20.19 0.79
CA ASN A 254 -14.98 -21.62 0.60
C ASN A 254 -13.72 -21.98 -0.19
N PRO A 255 -12.89 -22.92 0.28
CA PRO A 255 -11.58 -23.18 -0.30
C PRO A 255 -11.80 -23.70 -1.72
N ALA A 256 -11.83 -22.79 -2.69
CA ALA A 256 -11.82 -23.15 -4.08
C ALA A 256 -10.45 -23.78 -4.36
N CYS A 257 -10.46 -24.94 -5.03
CA CYS A 257 -9.31 -25.76 -5.34
C CYS A 257 -8.04 -24.94 -5.59
N GLU A 258 -7.07 -25.11 -4.67
CA GLU A 258 -5.63 -24.94 -4.83
C GLU A 258 -5.19 -24.18 -6.09
N HIS A 259 -5.31 -22.86 -6.07
CA HIS A 259 -4.54 -21.98 -6.96
C HIS A 259 -3.69 -21.06 -6.08
N PRO A 260 -2.36 -21.19 -6.09
CA PRO A 260 -1.44 -20.58 -5.12
C PRO A 260 -1.11 -19.13 -5.49
N TYR A 261 -2.11 -18.28 -5.73
CA TYR A 261 -1.86 -16.91 -6.17
C TYR A 261 -2.28 -15.91 -5.09
N ASN A 262 -1.35 -14.99 -4.80
CA ASN A 262 -1.51 -13.78 -3.97
C ASN A 262 -1.15 -13.87 -2.48
N ILE A 263 -0.31 -14.80 -2.06
CA ILE A 263 0.41 -14.68 -0.79
C ILE A 263 1.85 -14.27 -1.11
N ILE A 264 2.21 -13.01 -0.85
CA ILE A 264 3.63 -12.64 -0.77
C ILE A 264 4.17 -13.43 0.41
N ASP A 265 5.11 -14.34 0.17
CA ASP A 265 5.76 -15.07 1.25
C ASP A 265 6.39 -14.04 2.21
N PRO A 266 5.96 -13.94 3.48
CA PRO A 266 6.55 -13.01 4.44
C PRO A 266 8.06 -13.25 4.66
N ASN A 267 8.58 -14.40 4.24
CA ASN A 267 10.00 -14.71 4.22
C ASN A 267 10.77 -13.99 3.12
N ILE A 268 10.08 -13.45 2.11
CA ILE A 268 10.73 -12.60 1.10
C ILE A 268 11.51 -11.45 1.75
N PHE A 269 10.99 -10.98 2.89
CA PHE A 269 11.54 -9.91 3.67
C PHE A 269 12.54 -10.39 4.75
N ARG A 270 12.89 -11.67 4.79
CA ARG A 270 13.92 -12.17 5.72
C ARG A 270 15.28 -11.96 5.06
N GLY A 271 15.98 -10.91 5.47
CA GLY A 271 17.36 -10.69 5.05
C GLY A 271 18.24 -11.89 5.37
N LYS A 272 18.92 -12.45 4.36
CA LYS A 272 20.29 -13.01 4.41
C LYS A 272 20.71 -13.65 3.07
N PRO A 273 21.99 -13.49 2.72
CA PRO A 273 22.81 -14.64 2.41
C PRO A 273 23.67 -14.97 3.64
N LYS A 274 23.41 -16.11 4.28
CA LYS A 274 24.48 -16.79 5.04
C LYS A 274 25.51 -17.23 4.01
N GLY A 275 26.59 -16.47 3.85
CA GLY A 275 27.63 -16.83 2.90
C GLY A 275 28.81 -15.88 2.93
N LEU A 276 29.53 -15.81 4.06
CA LEU A 276 30.93 -15.34 4.13
C LEU A 276 31.60 -15.68 5.49
N ALA A 277 31.17 -16.77 6.16
CA ALA A 277 31.79 -17.24 7.40
C ALA A 277 32.22 -18.70 7.30
N LYS A 278 33.16 -19.01 6.40
CA LYS A 278 34.12 -20.13 6.50
C LYS A 278 35.10 -20.13 5.33
N ALA A 279 36.09 -19.25 5.37
CA ALA A 279 37.31 -19.38 4.57
C ALA A 279 38.45 -18.60 5.22
N LEU A 280 38.77 -18.93 6.48
CA LEU A 280 40.01 -18.53 7.16
C LEU A 280 40.27 -19.54 8.29
N ALA A 281 40.42 -20.81 7.90
CA ALA A 281 40.91 -21.88 8.77
C ALA A 281 41.43 -23.06 7.94
N SER A 282 42.43 -22.83 7.08
CA SER A 282 43.36 -23.88 6.63
C SER A 282 44.50 -23.33 5.76
N SER A 283 45.50 -22.70 6.37
CA SER A 283 46.86 -22.71 5.80
C SER A 283 47.87 -22.71 6.94
N GLY A 284 48.02 -23.90 7.52
CA GLY A 284 49.01 -24.16 8.55
C GLY A 284 49.31 -25.65 8.56
N LYS A 285 50.13 -26.10 7.60
CA LYS A 285 50.95 -27.29 7.81
C LYS A 285 52.39 -26.99 7.38
N PRO A 286 53.37 -27.31 8.22
CA PRO A 286 54.78 -27.13 7.93
C PRO A 286 55.30 -28.33 7.15
N HIS A 287 56.26 -28.10 6.26
CA HIS A 287 57.20 -29.16 5.89
C HIS A 287 58.63 -28.66 6.06
N LYS A 288 59.38 -29.52 6.73
CA LYS A 288 60.84 -29.54 6.89
C LYS A 288 61.54 -29.45 5.54
#